data_AF-A0A399WPD6-F1
#
_entry.id   AF-A0A399WPD6-F1
#
_cell.length_a   1.000
_cell.length_b   1.000
_cell.length_c   1.000
_cell.angle_alpha   90.00
_cell.angle_beta   90.00
_cell.angle_gamma   90.00
#
_symmetry.space_group_name_H-M   'P 1'
#
loop_
_entity.id
_entity.type
_entity.pdbx_description
1 polymer ?
#
loop_
_entity_poly.entity_id
_entity_poly.type
_entity_poly.pdbx_seq_one_letter_code
_entity_poly.pdbx_strand_id
1 'polypeptide(L)'
;MFGGRKTLCLISGIVVSVWSLASSLPAISNGADFVGNSGCKCHMGKGCFEGEEYKERLHSNTWEKRLKGTPDAENPDCLKCHATAYGEKIAEVGKKYLPNVQCEACHGAGSEYKKLKENFQGKGKDAFKEWLKKDPFEARKVQFDAGLIVAGINGPATVKEQCLTCHWENKDDKNKCPKTDKVMDYKDYFKKDDHRDEDEIDVLIKKLSPEDKKKWAALLPKDEILNTPLKPKKKE
;
A
#
# COMPACT_ATOMS: atom_id res chain seq x y z
N MET A 1 8.48 -50.56 69.42
CA MET A 1 7.42 -49.74 68.81
C MET A 1 8.07 -48.48 68.24
N PHE A 2 7.73 -48.16 66.98
CA PHE A 2 8.08 -46.95 66.19
C PHE A 2 9.57 -46.82 65.82
N GLY A 3 10.01 -46.89 64.55
CA GLY A 3 9.34 -46.60 63.28
C GLY A 3 10.06 -45.42 62.62
N GLY A 4 11.20 -45.69 61.98
CA GLY A 4 12.00 -44.68 61.30
C GLY A 4 11.32 -44.17 60.02
N ARG A 5 11.30 -42.86 59.83
CA ARG A 5 10.91 -42.21 58.56
C ARG A 5 12.11 -41.47 58.01
N LYS A 6 12.68 -42.00 56.91
CA LYS A 6 13.61 -41.28 56.04
C LYS A 6 12.76 -40.38 55.12
N THR A 7 12.94 -39.08 55.23
CA THR A 7 12.35 -38.11 54.30
C THR A 7 13.11 -38.19 52.98
N LEU A 8 12.45 -38.72 51.95
CA LEU A 8 12.93 -38.76 50.57
C LEU A 8 12.57 -37.42 49.91
N CYS A 9 13.54 -36.52 49.74
CA CYS A 9 13.37 -35.32 48.91
C CYS A 9 13.33 -35.73 47.43
N LEU A 10 12.12 -35.80 46.87
CA LEU A 10 11.91 -35.85 45.42
C LEU A 10 12.18 -34.45 44.86
N ILE A 11 13.34 -34.27 44.23
CA ILE A 11 13.60 -33.12 43.37
C ILE A 11 12.78 -33.34 42.10
N SER A 12 11.59 -32.74 42.06
CA SER A 12 10.81 -32.58 40.84
C SER A 12 11.62 -31.68 39.90
N GLY A 13 12.27 -32.29 38.90
CA GLY A 13 12.86 -31.56 37.79
C GLY A 13 11.75 -30.92 36.98
N ILE A 14 11.64 -29.59 37.07
CA ILE A 14 10.80 -28.80 36.17
C ILE A 14 11.46 -28.87 34.79
N VAL A 15 10.93 -29.73 33.93
CA VAL A 15 11.19 -29.66 32.50
C VAL A 15 10.50 -28.38 32.02
N VAL A 16 11.25 -27.29 31.92
CA VAL A 16 10.81 -26.08 31.23
C VAL A 16 10.72 -26.47 29.75
N SER A 17 9.54 -26.89 29.31
CA SER A 17 9.26 -27.00 27.89
C SER A 17 9.41 -25.60 27.32
N VAL A 18 10.43 -25.40 26.50
CA VAL A 18 10.58 -24.21 25.67
C VAL A 18 9.47 -24.30 24.63
N TRP A 19 8.27 -23.90 25.02
CA TRP A 19 7.21 -23.57 24.09
C TRP A 19 7.77 -22.39 23.29
N SER A 20 8.22 -22.68 22.07
CA SER A 20 8.57 -21.68 21.08
C SER A 20 7.34 -20.80 20.88
N LEU A 21 7.30 -19.69 21.62
CA LEU A 21 6.47 -18.54 21.32
C LEU A 21 6.96 -18.09 19.94
N ALA A 22 6.27 -18.58 18.90
CA ALA A 22 6.24 -17.91 17.63
C ALA A 22 5.67 -16.52 17.95
N SER A 23 6.57 -15.57 18.14
CA SER A 23 6.23 -14.16 18.25
C SER A 23 5.60 -13.78 16.92
N SER A 24 4.26 -13.86 16.87
CA SER A 24 3.47 -13.15 15.89
C SER A 24 3.86 -11.69 16.06
N LEU A 25 4.69 -11.17 15.16
CA LEU A 25 4.99 -9.75 15.10
C LEU A 25 3.63 -9.04 15.02
N PRO A 26 3.31 -8.13 15.96
CA PRO A 26 2.10 -7.36 15.85
C PRO A 26 2.18 -6.57 14.54
N ALA A 27 1.10 -6.62 13.75
CA ALA A 27 0.93 -5.72 12.62
C ALA A 27 1.16 -4.29 13.13
N ILE A 28 2.11 -3.58 12.51
CA ILE A 28 2.39 -2.18 12.81
C ILE A 28 1.06 -1.44 12.67
N SER A 29 0.58 -0.87 13.77
CA SER A 29 -0.59 0.01 13.78
C SER A 29 -0.34 1.16 12.80
N ASN A 30 -1.28 1.39 11.87
CA ASN A 30 -1.32 2.44 10.83
C ASN A 30 -1.34 3.87 11.40
N GLY A 31 -0.33 4.26 12.19
CA GLY A 31 -0.15 5.61 12.71
C GLY A 31 0.53 6.58 11.73
N ALA A 32 0.65 6.19 10.45
CA ALA A 32 1.23 7.01 9.41
C ALA A 32 0.27 8.13 9.00
N ASP A 33 0.83 9.30 8.70
CA ASP A 33 0.09 10.45 8.21
C ASP A 33 0.11 10.49 6.68
N PHE A 34 -0.96 11.00 6.09
CA PHE A 34 -1.02 11.31 4.66
C PHE A 34 -0.15 12.54 4.37
N VAL A 35 0.70 12.45 3.36
CA VAL A 35 1.62 13.53 2.92
C VAL A 35 1.28 14.10 1.54
N GLY A 36 0.26 13.53 0.91
CA GLY A 36 -0.19 13.78 -0.45
C GLY A 36 0.84 13.40 -1.51
N ASN A 37 0.52 13.73 -2.76
CA ASN A 37 1.40 13.53 -3.93
C ASN A 37 2.79 14.16 -3.74
N SER A 38 2.96 15.09 -2.80
CA SER A 38 4.25 15.68 -2.45
C SER A 38 5.27 14.66 -1.92
N GLY A 39 4.82 13.58 -1.27
CA GLY A 39 5.67 12.46 -0.84
C GLY A 39 6.11 11.54 -1.98
N CYS A 40 5.43 11.63 -3.13
CA CYS A 40 5.58 10.74 -4.28
C CYS A 40 6.24 11.44 -5.48
N LYS A 41 6.93 12.57 -5.28
CA LYS A 41 7.49 13.41 -6.36
C LYS A 41 8.39 12.68 -7.36
N CYS A 42 9.07 11.61 -6.95
CA CYS A 42 9.87 10.77 -7.85
C CYS A 42 9.00 10.18 -8.97
N HIS A 43 7.81 9.69 -8.62
CA HIS A 43 6.85 9.13 -9.57
C HIS A 43 6.05 10.19 -10.31
N MET A 44 6.11 11.47 -9.88
CA MET A 44 5.40 12.59 -10.50
C MET A 44 6.26 13.41 -11.48
N GLY A 45 7.55 13.08 -11.58
CA GLY A 45 8.52 13.71 -12.47
C GLY A 45 8.16 13.53 -13.95
N LYS A 46 8.69 14.41 -14.80
CA LYS A 46 8.51 14.29 -16.26
C LYS A 46 9.16 12.99 -16.76
N GLY A 47 8.45 12.21 -17.57
CA GLY A 47 8.91 10.93 -18.09
C GLY A 47 8.76 9.74 -17.14
N CYS A 48 8.19 9.95 -15.94
CA CYS A 48 7.83 8.85 -15.05
C CYS A 48 6.43 8.35 -15.40
N PHE A 49 6.30 7.06 -15.73
CA PHE A 49 5.09 6.50 -16.30
C PHE A 49 3.90 6.59 -15.34
N GLU A 50 4.09 6.27 -14.06
CA GLU A 50 3.00 6.23 -13.09
C GLU A 50 2.36 7.61 -12.89
N GLY A 51 3.18 8.66 -12.81
CA GLY A 51 2.70 10.03 -12.67
C GLY A 51 2.07 10.59 -13.94
N GLU A 52 2.52 10.14 -15.12
CA GLU A 52 1.90 10.51 -16.40
C GLU A 52 0.52 9.84 -16.55
N GLU A 53 0.43 8.53 -16.35
CA GLU A 53 -0.85 7.80 -16.36
C GLU A 53 -1.81 8.34 -15.30
N TYR A 54 -1.33 8.61 -14.08
CA TYR A 54 -2.15 9.19 -13.01
C TYR A 54 -2.84 10.49 -13.45
N LYS A 55 -2.10 11.40 -14.11
CA LYS A 55 -2.62 12.70 -14.57
C LYS A 55 -3.72 12.53 -15.64
N GLU A 56 -3.73 11.42 -16.37
CA GLU A 56 -4.77 11.13 -17.34
C GLU A 56 -6.04 10.54 -16.71
N ARG A 57 -5.95 9.96 -15.52
CA ARG A 57 -7.10 9.42 -14.80
C ARG A 57 -7.98 10.54 -14.24
N LEU A 58 -9.28 10.29 -14.18
CA LEU A 58 -10.24 11.21 -13.54
C LEU A 58 -9.92 11.45 -12.06
N HIS A 59 -9.31 10.47 -11.40
CA HIS A 59 -8.86 10.56 -10.00
C HIS A 59 -7.98 11.79 -9.74
N SER A 60 -7.10 12.16 -10.68
CA SER A 60 -6.17 13.28 -10.51
C SER A 60 -6.83 14.66 -10.47
N ASN A 61 -8.10 14.78 -10.86
CA ASN A 61 -8.80 16.06 -11.00
C ASN A 61 -10.26 15.99 -10.53
N THR A 62 -10.63 14.97 -9.75
CA THR A 62 -12.02 14.72 -9.39
C THR A 62 -12.60 15.81 -8.48
N TRP A 63 -11.86 16.29 -7.47
CA TRP A 63 -12.33 17.40 -6.62
C TRP A 63 -12.37 18.69 -7.44
N GLU A 64 -11.29 18.97 -8.17
CA GLU A 64 -11.14 20.20 -8.95
C GLU A 64 -12.22 20.36 -10.02
N LYS A 65 -12.59 19.28 -10.72
CA LYS A 65 -13.57 19.33 -11.80
C LYS A 65 -15.02 19.10 -11.36
N ARG A 66 -15.26 18.54 -10.17
CA ARG A 66 -16.62 18.18 -9.73
C ARG A 66 -17.13 19.02 -8.58
N LEU A 67 -16.26 19.42 -7.66
CA LEU A 67 -16.65 20.03 -6.39
C LEU A 67 -16.19 21.48 -6.25
N LYS A 68 -15.05 21.85 -6.84
CA LYS A 68 -14.52 23.22 -6.72
C LYS A 68 -15.53 24.25 -7.24
N GLY A 69 -15.90 25.19 -6.37
CA GLY A 69 -16.86 26.25 -6.68
C GLY A 69 -18.33 25.84 -6.63
N THR A 70 -18.63 24.60 -6.21
CA THR A 70 -20.00 24.14 -5.97
C THR A 70 -20.31 24.13 -4.46
N PRO A 71 -21.60 24.05 -4.06
CA PRO A 71 -21.97 23.86 -2.65
C PRO A 71 -21.41 22.56 -2.03
N ASP A 72 -20.97 21.60 -2.87
CA ASP A 72 -20.45 20.31 -2.40
C ASP A 72 -18.94 20.33 -2.11
N ALA A 73 -18.24 21.45 -2.35
CA ALA A 73 -16.79 21.59 -2.15
C ALA A 73 -16.32 21.13 -0.76
N GLU A 74 -17.15 21.36 0.25
CA GLU A 74 -16.89 21.04 1.66
C GLU A 74 -17.85 19.98 2.21
N ASN A 75 -18.67 19.35 1.35
CA ASN A 75 -19.67 18.37 1.79
C ASN A 75 -18.98 17.03 2.16
N PRO A 76 -19.09 16.55 3.41
CA PRO A 76 -18.53 15.27 3.85
C PRO A 76 -18.89 14.08 2.96
N ASP A 77 -20.15 14.01 2.49
CA ASP A 77 -20.64 12.92 1.65
C ASP A 77 -19.96 12.86 0.27
N CYS A 78 -19.37 13.98 -0.15
CA CYS A 78 -18.63 14.12 -1.40
C CYS A 78 -17.13 13.97 -1.18
N LEU A 79 -16.60 14.57 -0.11
CA LEU A 79 -15.17 14.56 0.23
C LEU A 79 -14.63 13.16 0.52
N LYS A 80 -15.45 12.26 1.08
CA LYS A 80 -15.07 10.86 1.34
C LYS A 80 -14.60 10.09 0.08
N CYS A 81 -15.02 10.52 -1.13
CA CYS A 81 -14.65 9.86 -2.39
C CYS A 81 -13.90 10.77 -3.38
N HIS A 82 -14.09 12.09 -3.29
CA HIS A 82 -13.51 13.03 -4.24
C HIS A 82 -12.24 13.70 -3.70
N ALA A 83 -11.88 13.47 -2.45
CA ALA A 83 -10.64 13.92 -1.85
C ALA A 83 -9.91 12.74 -1.19
N THR A 84 -8.62 12.92 -0.93
CA THR A 84 -7.80 11.96 -0.18
C THR A 84 -7.71 12.40 1.27
N ALA A 85 -7.63 11.43 2.18
CA ALA A 85 -7.42 11.66 3.60
C ALA A 85 -8.51 12.50 4.30
N TYR A 86 -9.74 12.52 3.78
CA TYR A 86 -10.85 13.14 4.50
C TYR A 86 -11.18 12.33 5.75
N GLY A 87 -11.08 12.96 6.93
CA GLY A 87 -11.26 12.28 8.22
C GLY A 87 -10.02 11.53 8.72
N GLU A 88 -8.92 11.57 7.98
CA GLU A 88 -7.66 10.92 8.31
C GLU A 88 -6.61 11.92 8.81
N LYS A 89 -5.50 11.43 9.37
CA LYS A 89 -4.38 12.28 9.76
C LYS A 89 -3.58 12.73 8.55
N ILE A 90 -3.42 14.05 8.41
CA ILE A 90 -2.61 14.67 7.36
C ILE A 90 -1.42 15.34 8.02
N ALA A 91 -0.21 15.11 7.50
CA ALA A 91 1.02 15.63 8.08
C ALA A 91 1.08 17.17 8.07
N GLU A 92 0.41 17.78 7.09
CA GLU A 92 0.27 19.23 7.00
C GLU A 92 -0.82 19.74 7.95
N VAL A 93 -0.40 20.54 8.93
CA VAL A 93 -1.27 21.09 9.97
C VAL A 93 -2.41 21.91 9.37
N GLY A 94 -3.62 21.67 9.86
CA GLY A 94 -4.82 22.44 9.51
C GLY A 94 -5.54 21.98 8.24
N LYS A 95 -4.97 21.01 7.49
CA LYS A 95 -5.69 20.39 6.37
C LYS A 95 -6.73 19.38 6.86
N LYS A 96 -7.93 19.45 6.29
CA LYS A 96 -9.04 18.50 6.53
C LYS A 96 -9.11 17.38 5.50
N TYR A 97 -8.56 17.63 4.32
CA TYR A 97 -8.48 16.71 3.20
C TYR A 97 -7.38 17.19 2.23
N LEU A 98 -6.97 16.30 1.33
CA LEU A 98 -6.10 16.60 0.20
C LEU A 98 -6.96 16.55 -1.09
N PRO A 99 -6.99 17.62 -1.92
CA PRO A 99 -7.87 17.65 -3.08
C PRO A 99 -7.51 16.57 -4.09
N ASN A 100 -8.55 16.04 -4.74
CA ASN A 100 -8.51 14.92 -5.68
C ASN A 100 -8.21 13.56 -5.01
N VAL A 101 -8.39 12.49 -5.77
CA VAL A 101 -7.95 11.14 -5.37
C VAL A 101 -6.47 11.06 -5.74
N GLN A 102 -5.61 11.07 -4.72
CA GLN A 102 -4.16 11.13 -4.80
C GLN A 102 -3.55 9.73 -4.69
N CYS A 103 -2.23 9.60 -4.88
CA CYS A 103 -1.54 8.30 -4.84
C CYS A 103 -1.88 7.49 -3.58
N GLU A 104 -1.93 8.18 -2.44
CA GLU A 104 -2.16 7.56 -1.11
C GLU A 104 -3.59 7.02 -0.92
N ALA A 105 -4.56 7.41 -1.75
CA ALA A 105 -5.90 6.81 -1.73
C ALA A 105 -5.88 5.35 -2.19
N CYS A 106 -4.89 4.95 -2.98
CA CYS A 106 -4.68 3.56 -3.42
C CYS A 106 -3.47 2.91 -2.73
N HIS A 107 -2.41 3.68 -2.45
CA HIS A 107 -1.16 3.17 -1.91
C HIS A 107 -1.03 3.29 -0.39
N GLY A 108 -1.99 3.92 0.29
CA GLY A 108 -1.93 4.16 1.74
C GLY A 108 -1.09 5.38 2.12
N ALA A 109 -1.13 5.72 3.41
CA ALA A 109 -0.44 6.89 3.97
C ALA A 109 1.09 6.78 3.88
N GLY A 110 1.73 7.81 3.33
CA GLY A 110 3.12 7.77 2.92
C GLY A 110 4.16 8.35 3.90
N SER A 111 3.77 8.82 5.09
CA SER A 111 4.72 9.51 6.00
C SER A 111 5.92 8.65 6.38
N GLU A 112 5.70 7.37 6.70
CA GLU A 112 6.77 6.48 7.15
C GLU A 112 7.71 6.12 6.00
N TYR A 113 7.16 5.85 4.81
CA TYR A 113 7.98 5.64 3.62
C TYR A 113 8.77 6.90 3.25
N LYS A 114 8.18 8.10 3.38
CA LYS A 114 8.87 9.37 3.16
C LYS A 114 10.06 9.53 4.11
N LYS A 115 9.85 9.34 5.43
CA LYS A 115 10.93 9.41 6.44
C LYS A 115 12.05 8.42 6.14
N LEU A 116 11.69 7.18 5.84
CA LEU A 116 12.64 6.12 5.51
C LEU A 116 13.50 6.51 4.30
N LYS A 117 12.86 7.01 3.25
CA LYS A 117 13.53 7.38 2.00
C LYS A 117 14.44 8.59 2.19
N GLU A 118 14.07 9.54 3.05
CA GLU A 118 14.87 10.73 3.34
C GLU A 118 16.15 10.41 4.13
N ASN A 119 16.14 9.33 4.92
CA ASN A 119 17.29 8.93 5.74
C ASN A 119 17.49 7.40 5.79
N PHE A 120 17.59 6.77 4.63
CA PHE A 120 17.68 5.32 4.56
C PHE A 120 18.95 4.82 5.24
N GLN A 121 18.80 3.99 6.27
CA GLN A 121 19.89 3.47 7.10
C GLN A 121 20.82 4.57 7.68
N GLY A 122 20.32 5.78 7.90
CA GLY A 122 21.13 6.90 8.41
C GLY A 122 22.07 7.55 7.38
N LYS A 123 21.92 7.21 6.09
CA LYS A 123 22.83 7.64 5.01
C LYS A 123 22.19 8.64 4.04
N GLY A 124 21.04 9.21 4.40
CA GLY A 124 20.34 10.18 3.56
C GLY A 124 19.63 9.58 2.35
N LYS A 125 19.07 10.46 1.51
CA LYS A 125 18.16 10.12 0.40
C LYS A 125 18.79 9.37 -0.77
N ASP A 126 20.08 9.57 -1.01
CA ASP A 126 20.75 8.97 -2.16
C ASP A 126 21.09 7.50 -1.89
N ALA A 127 21.25 7.10 -0.62
CA ALA A 127 21.43 5.71 -0.23
C ALA A 127 20.25 4.81 -0.66
N PHE A 128 19.01 5.29 -0.57
CA PHE A 128 17.86 4.52 -1.04
C PHE A 128 17.87 4.33 -2.56
N LYS A 129 18.29 5.35 -3.33
CA LYS A 129 18.38 5.25 -4.79
C LYS A 129 19.45 4.27 -5.26
N GLU A 130 20.59 4.26 -4.56
CA GLU A 130 21.63 3.25 -4.81
C GLU A 130 21.13 1.86 -4.43
N TRP A 131 20.41 1.75 -3.32
CA TRP A 131 19.85 0.48 -2.86
C TRP A 131 18.80 -0.07 -3.81
N LEU A 132 17.92 0.78 -4.35
CA LEU A 132 16.94 0.41 -5.38
C LEU A 132 17.60 -0.33 -6.54
N LYS A 133 18.77 0.11 -7.01
CA LYS A 133 19.50 -0.55 -8.10
C LYS A 133 20.21 -1.82 -7.66
N LYS A 134 20.67 -1.87 -6.41
CA LYS A 134 21.48 -2.97 -5.87
C LYS A 134 20.63 -4.17 -5.48
N ASP A 135 19.51 -3.93 -4.80
CA ASP A 135 18.59 -4.96 -4.32
C ASP A 135 17.13 -4.48 -4.42
N PRO A 136 16.54 -4.58 -5.63
CA PRO A 136 15.15 -4.19 -5.86
C PRO A 136 14.14 -4.94 -4.98
N PHE A 137 14.42 -6.20 -4.60
CA PHE A 137 13.52 -6.98 -3.73
C PHE A 137 13.47 -6.40 -2.32
N GLU A 138 14.63 -6.08 -1.76
CA GLU A 138 14.69 -5.47 -0.44
C GLU A 138 14.11 -4.05 -0.46
N ALA A 139 14.35 -3.27 -1.52
CA ALA A 139 13.72 -1.97 -1.68
C ALA A 139 12.18 -2.04 -1.78
N ARG A 140 11.67 -3.10 -2.43
CA ARG A 140 10.22 -3.40 -2.47
C ARG A 140 9.68 -3.82 -1.10
N LYS A 141 10.44 -4.66 -0.38
CA LYS A 141 10.11 -5.06 1.00
C LYS A 141 9.97 -3.85 1.92
N VAL A 142 10.92 -2.94 1.84
CA VAL A 142 10.98 -1.71 2.63
C VAL A 142 9.74 -0.82 2.40
N GLN A 143 9.23 -0.74 1.17
CA GLN A 143 7.99 -0.02 0.87
C GLN A 143 6.79 -0.68 1.56
N PHE A 144 6.69 -2.00 1.45
CA PHE A 144 5.62 -2.79 2.05
C PHE A 144 5.65 -2.74 3.58
N ASP A 145 6.84 -2.91 4.18
CA ASP A 145 7.05 -2.82 5.63
C ASP A 145 6.73 -1.42 6.19
N ALA A 146 6.87 -0.38 5.37
CA ALA A 146 6.46 0.99 5.72
C ALA A 146 4.94 1.20 5.69
N GLY A 147 4.16 0.15 5.42
CA GLY A 147 2.70 0.18 5.44
C GLY A 147 2.04 0.56 4.11
N LEU A 148 2.82 0.69 3.03
CA LEU A 148 2.26 0.99 1.72
C LEU A 148 1.60 -0.25 1.10
N ILE A 149 0.53 0.01 0.33
CA ILE A 149 -0.05 -0.96 -0.58
C ILE A 149 0.82 -0.96 -1.84
N VAL A 150 1.60 -2.01 -2.00
CA VAL A 150 2.53 -2.19 -3.11
C VAL A 150 1.92 -3.16 -4.11
N ALA A 151 1.77 -2.70 -5.35
CA ALA A 151 1.26 -3.51 -6.45
C ALA A 151 1.97 -4.87 -6.50
N GLY A 152 1.21 -5.94 -6.67
CA GLY A 152 1.73 -7.31 -6.68
C GLY A 152 2.04 -7.92 -5.32
N ILE A 153 2.41 -7.16 -4.29
CA ILE A 153 2.59 -7.72 -2.93
C ILE A 153 1.23 -7.84 -2.24
N ASN A 154 0.50 -6.74 -2.23
CA ASN A 154 -0.87 -6.70 -1.76
C ASN A 154 -1.71 -7.37 -2.86
N GLY A 155 -2.30 -8.52 -2.55
CA GLY A 155 -3.06 -9.30 -3.52
C GLY A 155 -4.31 -8.56 -4.02
N PRO A 156 -4.99 -9.07 -5.06
CA PRO A 156 -6.12 -8.40 -5.70
C PRO A 156 -7.28 -8.11 -4.74
N ALA A 157 -7.44 -8.90 -3.67
CA ALA A 157 -8.46 -8.64 -2.65
C ALA A 157 -8.20 -7.30 -1.91
N THR A 158 -6.97 -7.05 -1.47
CA THR A 158 -6.59 -5.80 -0.80
C THR A 158 -6.73 -4.60 -1.73
N VAL A 159 -6.36 -4.75 -3.00
CA VAL A 159 -6.51 -3.68 -4.00
C VAL A 159 -7.99 -3.38 -4.25
N LYS A 160 -8.82 -4.43 -4.39
CA LYS A 160 -10.27 -4.28 -4.52
C LYS A 160 -10.90 -3.55 -3.33
N GLU A 161 -10.48 -3.87 -2.11
CA GLU A 161 -10.95 -3.17 -0.91
C GLU A 161 -10.69 -1.66 -0.98
N GLN A 162 -9.52 -1.24 -1.49
CA GLN A 162 -9.24 0.19 -1.70
C GLN A 162 -10.20 0.82 -2.71
N CYS A 163 -10.45 0.17 -3.84
CA CYS A 163 -11.40 0.67 -4.84
C CYS A 163 -12.82 0.81 -4.25
N LEU A 164 -13.24 -0.15 -3.44
CA LEU A 164 -14.59 -0.19 -2.85
C LEU A 164 -14.80 0.80 -1.71
N THR A 165 -13.77 1.53 -1.27
CA THR A 165 -13.95 2.68 -0.36
C THR A 165 -14.79 3.79 -1.01
N CYS A 166 -14.67 3.91 -2.34
CA CYS A 166 -15.29 4.99 -3.11
C CYS A 166 -16.26 4.47 -4.19
N HIS A 167 -16.08 3.23 -4.64
CA HIS A 167 -16.88 2.60 -5.68
C HIS A 167 -17.75 1.48 -5.11
N TRP A 168 -18.79 1.12 -5.86
CA TRP A 168 -19.72 0.06 -5.46
C TRP A 168 -20.06 -0.82 -6.65
N GLU A 169 -20.17 -2.13 -6.39
CA GLU A 169 -20.57 -3.13 -7.39
C GLU A 169 -22.10 -3.31 -7.44
N ASN A 170 -22.81 -2.82 -6.41
CA ASN A 170 -24.27 -2.91 -6.31
C ASN A 170 -24.91 -1.52 -6.31
N LYS A 171 -25.92 -1.31 -7.16
CA LYS A 171 -26.69 -0.05 -7.27
C LYS A 171 -27.43 0.35 -5.99
N ASP A 172 -27.66 -0.61 -5.09
CA ASP A 172 -28.37 -0.43 -3.82
C ASP A 172 -27.40 -0.34 -2.63
N ASP A 173 -26.10 -0.14 -2.88
CA ASP A 173 -25.10 0.04 -1.83
C ASP A 173 -25.43 1.26 -0.96
N LYS A 174 -25.42 1.06 0.36
CA LYS A 174 -25.77 2.11 1.34
C LYS A 174 -24.76 3.26 1.36
N ASN A 175 -23.53 3.01 0.94
CA ASN A 175 -22.44 3.98 0.91
C ASN A 175 -22.27 4.66 -0.45
N LYS A 176 -23.13 4.34 -1.44
CA LYS A 176 -23.05 4.88 -2.80
C LYS A 176 -23.12 6.40 -2.86
N CYS A 177 -22.69 6.95 -4.00
CA CYS A 177 -22.80 8.38 -4.23
C CYS A 177 -24.28 8.82 -4.28
N PRO A 178 -24.66 9.92 -3.60
CA PRO A 178 -26.02 10.46 -3.65
C PRO A 178 -26.39 11.09 -5.00
N LYS A 179 -25.42 11.21 -5.93
CA LYS A 179 -25.58 11.90 -7.22
C LYS A 179 -25.34 11.01 -8.43
N THR A 180 -25.13 9.70 -8.26
CA THR A 180 -25.00 8.79 -9.40
C THR A 180 -25.38 7.35 -9.04
N ASP A 181 -26.02 6.67 -9.99
CA ASP A 181 -26.32 5.23 -9.89
C ASP A 181 -25.29 4.36 -10.64
N LYS A 182 -24.16 4.93 -11.06
CA LYS A 182 -23.11 4.18 -11.74
C LYS A 182 -22.51 3.14 -10.82
N VAL A 183 -22.58 1.87 -11.22
CA VAL A 183 -21.85 0.78 -10.59
C VAL A 183 -20.50 0.56 -11.28
N MET A 184 -19.53 0.05 -10.54
CA MET A 184 -18.19 -0.25 -11.00
C MET A 184 -18.01 -1.77 -11.00
N ASP A 185 -17.62 -2.35 -12.13
CA ASP A 185 -17.12 -3.73 -12.16
C ASP A 185 -15.61 -3.70 -11.90
N TYR A 186 -15.18 -4.32 -10.79
CA TYR A 186 -13.78 -4.27 -10.36
C TYR A 186 -12.83 -4.83 -11.42
N LYS A 187 -13.18 -5.96 -12.05
CA LYS A 187 -12.28 -6.62 -13.00
C LYS A 187 -12.08 -5.76 -14.25
N ASP A 188 -13.12 -5.10 -14.72
CA ASP A 188 -13.06 -4.23 -15.89
C ASP A 188 -12.35 -2.91 -15.59
N TYR A 189 -12.62 -2.31 -14.43
CA TYR A 189 -11.99 -1.04 -14.05
C TYR A 189 -10.54 -1.21 -13.69
N PHE A 190 -10.18 -2.27 -12.97
CA PHE A 190 -8.80 -2.55 -12.60
C PHE A 190 -7.91 -2.74 -13.84
N LYS A 191 -8.41 -3.40 -14.89
CA LYS A 191 -7.74 -3.47 -16.19
C LYS A 191 -7.58 -2.10 -16.86
N LYS A 192 -8.58 -1.22 -16.75
CA LYS A 192 -8.52 0.13 -17.32
C LYS A 192 -7.53 1.00 -16.55
N ASP A 193 -7.50 0.87 -15.23
CA ASP A 193 -6.63 1.62 -14.34
C ASP A 193 -5.20 1.06 -14.28
N ASP A 194 -4.89 0.05 -15.09
CA ASP A 194 -3.55 -0.49 -15.23
C ASP A 194 -2.53 0.61 -15.57
N HIS A 195 -1.73 1.00 -14.57
CA HIS A 195 -0.69 2.02 -14.63
C HIS A 195 0.70 1.40 -14.44
N ARG A 196 0.87 0.16 -14.92
CA ARG A 196 2.13 -0.59 -14.86
C ARG A 196 3.00 -0.31 -16.08
N ASP A 197 4.28 -0.11 -15.85
CA ASP A 197 5.37 -0.26 -16.81
C ASP A 197 6.21 -1.50 -16.49
N GLU A 198 7.29 -1.72 -17.25
CA GLU A 198 8.27 -2.77 -16.91
C GLU A 198 9.28 -2.17 -15.95
N ASP A 199 9.16 -2.51 -14.67
CA ASP A 199 10.14 -2.15 -13.65
C ASP A 199 11.26 -3.22 -13.60
N GLU A 200 12.42 -2.83 -13.10
CA GLU A 200 13.61 -3.69 -12.96
C GLU A 200 13.30 -4.92 -12.11
N ILE A 201 12.42 -4.78 -11.12
CA ILE A 201 11.95 -5.89 -10.29
C ILE A 201 11.18 -6.94 -11.11
N ASP A 202 10.41 -6.55 -12.12
CA ASP A 202 9.63 -7.49 -12.95
C ASP A 202 10.57 -8.33 -13.83
N VAL A 203 11.64 -7.70 -14.34
CA VAL A 203 12.70 -8.40 -15.08
C VAL A 203 13.44 -9.39 -14.17
N LEU A 204 13.72 -9.01 -12.92
CA LEU A 204 14.40 -9.89 -11.96
C LEU A 204 13.53 -11.06 -11.52
N ILE A 205 12.24 -10.85 -11.25
CA ILE A 205 11.29 -11.90 -10.87
C ILE A 205 11.28 -13.04 -11.90
N LYS A 206 11.30 -12.70 -13.19
CA LYS A 206 11.33 -13.67 -14.30
C LYS A 206 12.58 -14.57 -14.28
N LYS A 207 13.68 -14.10 -13.68
CA LYS A 207 14.99 -14.78 -13.66
C LYS A 207 15.32 -15.47 -12.33
N LEU A 208 14.41 -15.42 -11.34
CA LEU A 208 14.68 -16.01 -10.02
C LEU A 208 14.92 -17.52 -10.08
N SER A 209 15.93 -17.96 -9.34
CA SER A 209 16.14 -19.38 -9.02
C SER A 209 14.97 -19.93 -8.18
N PRO A 210 14.74 -21.26 -8.16
CA PRO A 210 13.77 -21.87 -7.25
C PRO A 210 14.00 -21.50 -5.78
N GLU A 211 15.28 -21.41 -5.37
CA GLU A 211 15.69 -21.05 -4.02
C GLU A 211 15.31 -19.60 -3.69
N ASP A 212 15.58 -18.66 -4.60
CA ASP A 212 15.23 -17.25 -4.42
C ASP A 212 13.72 -17.01 -4.47
N LYS A 213 12.97 -17.77 -5.30
CA LYS A 213 11.50 -17.74 -5.27
C LYS A 213 10.95 -18.13 -3.90
N LYS A 214 11.56 -19.13 -3.26
CA LYS A 214 11.18 -19.52 -1.89
C LYS A 214 11.55 -18.44 -0.88
N LYS A 215 12.74 -17.85 -1.00
CA LYS A 215 13.20 -16.73 -0.14
C LYS A 215 12.25 -15.53 -0.21
N TRP A 216 11.82 -15.15 -1.40
CA TRP A 216 11.05 -13.93 -1.65
C TRP A 216 9.54 -14.16 -1.80
N ALA A 217 9.03 -15.35 -1.50
CA ALA A 217 7.64 -15.75 -1.77
C ALA A 217 6.59 -14.74 -1.29
N ALA A 218 6.82 -14.07 -0.16
CA ALA A 218 5.89 -13.07 0.38
C ALA A 218 5.80 -11.77 -0.45
N LEU A 219 6.86 -11.45 -1.21
CA LEU A 219 7.00 -10.23 -2.00
C LEU A 219 6.79 -10.45 -3.50
N LEU A 220 6.58 -11.70 -3.92
CA LEU A 220 6.29 -12.02 -5.31
C LEU A 220 4.88 -11.54 -5.68
N PRO A 221 4.68 -11.10 -6.94
CA PRO A 221 3.37 -10.83 -7.51
C PRO A 221 2.34 -11.91 -7.20
N LYS A 222 1.24 -11.49 -6.57
CA LYS A 222 0.05 -12.32 -6.31
C LYS A 222 -1.08 -12.07 -7.31
N ASP A 223 -0.95 -11.02 -8.12
CA ASP A 223 -1.96 -10.63 -9.10
C ASP A 223 -1.62 -11.20 -10.48
N GLU A 224 -2.58 -11.89 -11.10
CA GLU A 224 -2.44 -12.44 -12.44
C GLU A 224 -2.28 -11.36 -13.51
N ILE A 225 -2.78 -10.14 -13.27
CA ILE A 225 -2.62 -9.02 -14.20
C ILE A 225 -1.14 -8.76 -14.47
N LEU A 226 -0.26 -9.00 -13.48
CA LEU A 226 1.19 -8.82 -13.59
C LEU A 226 1.84 -9.74 -14.62
N ASN A 227 1.14 -10.78 -15.07
CA ASN A 227 1.58 -11.68 -16.13
C ASN A 227 1.03 -11.31 -17.52
N THR A 228 0.17 -10.30 -17.63
CA THR A 228 -0.36 -9.86 -18.94
C THR A 228 0.62 -8.92 -19.64
N PRO A 229 0.57 -8.82 -20.97
CA PRO A 229 1.35 -7.82 -21.70
C PRO A 229 1.09 -6.41 -21.16
N LEU A 230 2.16 -5.62 -21.04
CA LEU A 230 2.08 -4.21 -20.66
C LEU A 230 1.40 -3.40 -21.74
N LYS A 231 0.77 -2.28 -21.33
CA LYS A 231 0.22 -1.33 -22.29
C LYS A 231 1.34 -0.79 -23.19
N PRO A 232 1.13 -0.71 -24.52
CA PRO A 232 2.12 -0.11 -25.40
C PRO A 232 2.31 1.36 -24.99
N LYS A 233 3.57 1.79 -24.85
CA LYS A 233 3.88 3.20 -24.62
C LYS A 233 3.20 4.04 -25.69
N LYS A 234 2.51 5.11 -25.28
CA LYS A 234 1.97 6.07 -26.25
C LYS A 234 3.13 6.61 -27.07
N LYS A 235 3.00 6.59 -28.39
CA LYS A 235 3.96 7.25 -29.26
C LYS A 235 3.87 8.75 -28.98
N GLU A 236 5.02 9.36 -28.68
CA GLU A 236 5.17 10.81 -28.55
C GLU A 236 4.81 11.54 -29.85
#